data_AF-T1T076-F1
#
_entry.id   AF-T1T076-F1
#
_cell.length_a   1.000
_cell.length_b   1.000
_cell.length_c   1.000
_cell.angle_alpha   90.00
_cell.angle_beta   90.00
_cell.angle_gamma   90.00
#
_symmetry.space_group_name_H-M   'P 1'
#
loop_
_entity.id
_entity.type
_entity.pdbx_description
1 polymer ?
#
loop_
_entity_poly.entity_id
_entity_poly.type
_entity_poly.pdbx_seq_one_letter_code
_entity_poly.pdbx_strand_id
1 'polypeptide(L)' 'MERLKSDYNVLNLHVNEKNEGAIRFYTKHQFEIRSKEFEVETQEYEYFMKWDSN' A
#
# COMPACT_ATOMS: atom_id res chain seq x y z
N MET A 1 0.47 2.85 -13.15
CA MET A 1 0.80 1.60 -12.43
C MET A 1 1.67 0.69 -13.29
N GLU A 2 1.29 0.39 -14.53
CA GLU A 2 2.01 -0.60 -15.35
C GLU A 2 3.51 -0.28 -15.57
N ARG A 3 3.89 0.99 -15.82
CA ARG A 3 5.32 1.37 -15.89
C ARG A 3 6.09 1.20 -14.58
N LEU A 4 5.46 1.50 -13.44
CA LEU A 4 6.15 1.33 -12.15
C LEU A 4 6.34 -0.16 -11.82
N LYS A 5 5.41 -1.01 -12.26
CA LYS A 5 5.49 -2.46 -12.11
C LYS A 5 6.43 -3.12 -13.13
N SER A 6 6.77 -2.45 -14.23
CA SER A 6 7.78 -2.94 -15.19
C SER A 6 9.21 -2.65 -14.74
N ASP A 7 9.40 -1.54 -14.01
CA ASP A 7 10.73 -1.02 -13.69
C ASP A 7 11.23 -1.53 -12.31
N TYR A 8 10.33 -2.05 -11.48
CA TYR A 8 10.62 -2.51 -10.12
C TYR A 8 9.97 -3.86 -9.83
N ASN A 9 10.74 -4.76 -9.19
CA ASN A 9 10.25 -6.07 -8.76
C ASN A 9 9.41 -6.01 -7.47
N VAL A 10 9.53 -4.91 -6.70
CA VAL A 10 8.85 -4.71 -5.43
C VAL A 10 8.42 -3.25 -5.30
N LEU A 11 7.18 -3.04 -4.87
CA LEU A 11 6.65 -1.73 -4.51
C LEU A 11 6.07 -1.77 -3.10
N ASN A 12 6.43 -0.80 -2.28
CA ASN A 12 5.94 -0.64 -0.91
C ASN A 12 5.31 0.74 -0.74
N LEU A 13 4.23 0.83 0.02
CA LEU A 13 3.61 2.09 0.39
C LEU A 13 2.85 2.00 1.72
N HIS A 14 2.54 3.16 2.28
CA HIS A 14 1.63 3.31 3.40
C HIS A 14 0.32 3.92 2.92
N VAL A 15 -0.81 3.39 3.41
CA VAL A 15 -2.16 3.84 3.05
C VAL A 15 -2.94 4.13 4.32
N ASN A 16 -3.36 5.37 4.49
CA ASN A 16 -4.23 5.75 5.59
C ASN A 16 -5.47 4.85 5.71
N GLU A 17 -5.74 4.32 6.91
CA GLU A 17 -6.84 3.38 7.15
C GLU A 17 -8.21 3.95 6.76
N LYS A 18 -8.41 5.27 6.92
CA LYS A 18 -9.69 5.93 6.59
C LYS A 18 -9.88 6.09 5.08
N ASN A 19 -8.82 5.93 4.28
CA ASN A 19 -8.90 6.04 2.82
C ASN A 19 -9.28 4.70 2.19
N GLU A 20 -10.53 4.29 2.39
CA GLU A 20 -11.04 3.04 1.83
C GLU A 20 -10.92 2.96 0.30
N GLY A 21 -10.98 4.10 -0.39
CA GLY A 21 -10.81 4.18 -1.84
C GLY A 21 -9.42 3.72 -2.27
N ALA A 22 -8.38 4.20 -1.58
CA ALA A 22 -7.00 3.77 -1.81
C ALA A 22 -6.80 2.31 -1.45
N ILE A 23 -7.33 1.85 -0.30
CA ILE A 23 -7.25 0.44 0.12
C ILE A 23 -7.83 -0.46 -0.96
N ARG A 24 -9.07 -0.20 -1.40
CA ARG A 24 -9.73 -0.96 -2.48
C ARG A 24 -8.92 -0.91 -3.78
N PHE A 25 -8.38 0.24 -4.14
CA PHE A 25 -7.57 0.41 -5.34
C PHE A 25 -6.31 -0.47 -5.30
N TYR A 26 -5.52 -0.40 -4.23
CA TYR A 26 -4.26 -1.13 -4.13
C TYR A 26 -4.48 -2.63 -3.99
N THR A 27 -5.47 -3.06 -3.21
CA THR A 27 -5.85 -4.48 -3.13
C THR A 27 -6.30 -5.02 -4.48
N LYS A 28 -7.09 -4.27 -5.26
CA LYS A 28 -7.46 -4.64 -6.64
C LYS A 28 -6.24 -4.80 -7.56
N HIS A 29 -5.16 -4.06 -7.29
CA HIS A 29 -3.90 -4.15 -8.02
C HIS A 29 -2.89 -5.10 -7.34
N GLN A 30 -3.37 -6.08 -6.55
CA GLN A 30 -2.58 -7.15 -5.92
C GLN A 30 -1.54 -6.67 -4.89
N PHE A 31 -1.72 -5.47 -4.33
CA PHE A 31 -0.97 -5.12 -3.12
C PHE A 31 -1.58 -5.84 -1.93
N GLU A 32 -0.72 -6.46 -1.14
CA GLU A 32 -1.07 -7.16 0.09
C GLU A 32 -0.81 -6.26 1.30
N ILE A 33 -1.75 -6.21 2.24
CA ILE A 33 -1.54 -5.57 3.55
C ILE A 33 -0.58 -6.44 4.35
N ARG A 34 0.53 -5.86 4.81
CA ARG A 34 1.57 -6.55 5.58
C ARG A 34 1.49 -6.22 7.07
N SER A 35 1.19 -4.98 7.40
CA SER A 35 1.04 -4.49 8.78
C SER A 35 0.07 -3.31 8.84
N LYS A 36 -0.42 -3.04 10.05
CA LYS A 36 -1.12 -1.82 10.43
C LYS A 36 -0.24 -1.08 11.43
N GLU A 37 0.12 0.15 11.14
CA GLU A 37 1.07 0.95 11.88
C GLU A 37 0.38 2.24 12.36
N PHE A 38 0.75 2.72 13.54
CA PHE A 38 0.30 4.01 14.03
C PHE A 38 1.35 5.07 13.67
N GLU A 39 0.99 6.01 12.81
CA GLU A 39 1.84 7.12 12.40
C GLU A 39 1.76 8.22 13.46
N VAL A 40 2.92 8.56 14.05
CA VAL A 40 3.02 9.46 15.19
C VAL A 40 2.78 10.90 14.77
N GLU A 41 3.23 11.29 13.57
CA GLU A 41 3.11 12.67 13.08
C GLU A 41 1.66 13.04 12.75
N THR A 42 0.92 12.12 12.12
CA THR A 42 -0.49 12.33 11.74
C THR A 42 -1.46 11.89 12.82
N GLN A 43 -1.01 11.08 13.80
CA GLN A 43 -1.84 10.40 14.79
C GLN A 43 -2.90 9.50 14.17
N GLU A 44 -2.60 8.92 13.01
CA GLU A 44 -3.50 8.07 12.27
C GLU A 44 -2.92 6.67 12.07
N TYR A 45 -3.82 5.70 11.87
CA TYR A 45 -3.40 4.35 11.50
C TYR A 45 -3.24 4.25 9.98
N GLU A 46 -2.15 3.63 9.55
CA GLU A 46 -1.87 3.36 8.14
C GLU A 46 -1.60 1.87 7.92
N TYR A 47 -1.99 1.36 6.75
CA TYR A 47 -1.63 0.04 6.29
C TYR A 47 -0.35 0.11 5.49
N PHE A 48 0.66 -0.65 5.91
CA PHE A 48 1.80 -0.94 5.06
C PHE A 48 1.40 -1.99 4.04
N MET A 49 1.44 -1.62 2.76
CA MET A 49 1.05 -2.47 1.64
C MET A 49 2.25 -2.75 0.73
N LYS A 50 2.38 -4.00 0.30
CA LYS A 50 3.44 -4.46 -0.60
C LYS A 50 2.86 -5.12 -1.84
N TRP A 51 3.43 -4.81 -2.99
CA TRP A 51 3.28 -5.58 -4.23
C TRP A 51 4.64 -6.15 -4.65
N ASP A 52 4.62 -7.34 -5.24
CA ASP A 52 5.78 -8.08 -5.71
C ASP A 52 5.49 -8.60 -7.12
N SER A 53 6.50 -8.63 -8.00
CA SER A 53 6.37 -9.09 -9.39
C SER A 53 6.57 -10.60 -9.55
N ASN A 54 6.96 -11.31 -8.47
CA ASN A 54 7.18 -12.76 -8.49
C ASN A 54 5.89 -13.57 -8.65
#